data_AF-A0A349MIL2-F1
#
_entry.id   AF-A0A349MIL2-F1
#
_cell.length_a   1.000
_cell.length_b   1.000
_cell.length_c   1.000
_cell.angle_alpha   90.00
_cell.angle_beta   90.00
_cell.angle_gamma   90.00
#
_symmetry.space_group_name_H-M   'P 1'
#
loop_
_entity.id
_entity.type
_entity.pdbx_description
1 polymer ?
#
loop_
_entity_poly.entity_id
_entity_poly.type
_entity_poly.pdbx_seq_one_letter_code
_entity_poly.pdbx_strand_id
1 'polypeptide(L)' 'MVRRVGGRFDQSSNASAFPKENQIYIEEVWELGENGVFKEKVNGTRGIIVQGKDISLVEFFGNNEVQDEEQEITQKPC' A
#
# COMPACT_ATOMS: atom_id res chain seq x y z
N MET A 1 3.04 12.53 -16.75
CA MET A 1 2.23 11.45 -16.14
C MET A 1 3.09 10.76 -15.11
N VAL A 2 2.68 10.72 -13.84
CA VAL A 2 3.43 10.03 -12.77
C VAL A 2 3.01 8.56 -12.78
N ARG A 3 3.97 7.64 -12.82
CA ARG A 3 3.69 6.20 -12.75
C ARG A 3 3.65 5.79 -11.28
N ARG A 4 2.56 5.16 -10.85
CA ARG A 4 2.43 4.53 -9.53
C ARG A 4 2.44 3.02 -9.67
N VAL A 5 2.98 2.34 -8.67
CA VAL A 5 2.95 0.89 -8.55
C VAL A 5 2.43 0.57 -7.16
N GLY A 6 1.41 -0.27 -7.09
CA GLY A 6 0.88 -0.80 -5.84
C GLY A 6 1.32 -2.23 -5.64
N GLY A 7 1.49 -2.63 -4.39
CA GLY A 7 1.69 -4.03 -4.09
C GLY A 7 1.76 -4.35 -2.60
N ARG A 8 1.75 -5.65 -2.31
CA ARG A 8 1.87 -6.17 -0.95
C ARG A 8 3.35 -6.37 -0.64
N PHE A 9 3.84 -5.67 0.37
CA PHE A 9 5.18 -5.87 0.92
C PHE A 9 5.07 -6.76 2.15
N ASP A 10 5.57 -8.00 2.07
CA ASP A 10 5.47 -9.01 3.14
C ASP A 10 6.72 -9.91 3.18
N GLN A 11 6.66 -11.09 3.80
CA GLN A 11 7.80 -11.97 4.12
C GLN A 11 8.76 -12.27 2.96
N SER A 12 8.29 -12.36 1.71
CA SER A 12 9.18 -12.62 0.56
C SER A 12 9.65 -11.33 -0.11
N SER A 13 9.16 -10.16 0.32
CA SER A 13 9.57 -8.85 -0.15
C SER A 13 10.88 -8.40 0.52
N ASN A 14 11.61 -7.51 -0.12
CA ASN A 14 12.87 -7.00 0.44
C ASN A 14 13.14 -5.56 0.00
N ALA A 15 13.66 -4.75 0.91
CA ALA A 15 14.26 -3.47 0.60
C ALA A 15 15.77 -3.58 0.86
N SER A 16 16.56 -3.13 -0.10
CA SER A 16 18.01 -3.11 0.06
C SER A 16 18.43 -2.13 1.16
N ALA A 17 19.55 -2.44 1.81
CA ALA A 17 20.21 -1.54 2.74
C ALA A 17 21.61 -1.15 2.21
N PHE A 18 22.14 -0.06 2.77
CA PHE A 18 23.51 0.39 2.51
C PHE A 18 24.52 -0.75 2.71
N PRO A 19 25.55 -0.89 1.84
CA PRO A 19 26.01 0.02 0.78
C PRO A 19 25.45 -0.30 -0.63
N LYS A 20 24.50 -1.21 -0.75
CA LYS A 20 23.95 -1.58 -2.07
C LYS A 20 23.09 -0.46 -2.63
N GLU A 21 22.94 -0.44 -3.96
CA GLU A 21 21.99 0.47 -4.61
C GLU A 21 20.58 0.25 -4.03
N ASN A 22 19.91 1.36 -3.73
CA ASN A 22 18.58 1.33 -3.14
C ASN A 22 17.59 0.72 -4.15
N GLN A 23 16.87 -0.30 -3.74
CA GLN A 23 15.82 -0.98 -4.50
C GLN A 23 14.79 -1.59 -3.54
N ILE A 24 13.57 -1.75 -4.05
CA ILE A 24 12.48 -2.42 -3.34
C ILE A 24 11.94 -3.52 -4.24
N TYR A 25 12.03 -4.77 -3.76
CA TYR A 25 11.30 -5.90 -4.30
C TYR A 25 9.98 -6.06 -3.56
N ILE A 26 8.88 -6.04 -4.31
CA ILE A 26 7.51 -6.23 -3.82
C ILE A 26 6.99 -7.54 -4.42
N GLU A 27 6.61 -8.48 -3.59
CA GLU A 27 6.26 -9.86 -4.02
C GLU A 27 4.93 -9.95 -4.77
N GLU A 28 3.99 -9.04 -4.49
CA GLU A 28 2.64 -9.07 -5.07
C GLU A 28 2.32 -7.72 -5.72
N VAL A 29 2.02 -7.75 -7.02
CA VAL A 29 1.71 -6.54 -7.80
C VAL A 29 0.20 -6.35 -7.86
N TRP A 30 -0.24 -5.11 -7.68
CA TRP A 30 -1.65 -4.71 -7.74
C TRP A 30 -1.87 -3.65 -8.81
N GLU A 31 -2.99 -3.74 -9.52
CA GLU A 31 -3.50 -2.65 -10.34
C GLU A 31 -4.01 -1.54 -9.41
N LEU A 32 -3.57 -0.31 -9.71
CA LEU A 32 -4.07 0.88 -9.04
C LEU A 32 -5.10 1.57 -9.94
N GLY A 33 -6.24 1.93 -9.36
CA GLY A 33 -7.23 2.80 -9.97
C GLY A 33 -6.84 4.27 -9.92
N GLU A 34 -7.79 5.11 -10.30
CA GLU A 34 -7.67 6.55 -10.14
C GLU A 34 -7.43 6.89 -8.66
N ASN A 35 -6.55 7.85 -8.41
CA ASN A 35 -6.11 8.27 -7.07
C ASN A 35 -5.30 7.24 -6.26
N GLY A 36 -4.89 6.11 -6.85
CA GLY A 36 -4.06 5.12 -6.17
C GLY A 36 -4.83 4.11 -5.31
N VAL A 37 -6.14 3.98 -5.53
CA VAL A 37 -6.96 2.92 -4.90
C VAL A 37 -6.53 1.56 -5.43
N PHE A 38 -6.28 0.60 -4.54
CA PHE A 38 -5.99 -0.79 -4.92
C PHE A 38 -7.23 -1.44 -5.54
N LYS A 39 -7.10 -1.95 -6.76
CA LYS A 39 -8.18 -2.66 -7.48
C LYS A 39 -8.05 -4.17 -7.35
N GLU A 40 -7.14 -4.76 -8.11
CA GLU A 40 -6.97 -6.21 -8.18
C GLU A 40 -5.51 -6.63 -8.27
N LYS A 41 -5.23 -7.86 -7.83
CA LYS A 41 -3.91 -8.46 -7.96
C LYS A 41 -3.63 -8.80 -9.42
N VAL A 42 -2.45 -8.43 -9.90
CA VAL A 42 -1.99 -8.78 -11.25
C VAL A 42 -1.49 -10.21 -11.29
N ASN A 43 -2.26 -11.08 -11.95
CA ASN A 43 -1.93 -12.50 -12.11
C ASN A 43 -0.74 -12.71 -13.06
N GLY A 44 -0.01 -13.82 -12.86
CA GLY A 44 1.14 -14.19 -13.69
C GLY A 44 2.44 -13.42 -13.40
N THR A 45 2.46 -12.56 -12.38
CA THR A 45 3.66 -11.87 -11.92
C THR A 45 4.35 -12.64 -10.80
N ARG A 46 5.67 -12.48 -10.70
CA ARG A 46 6.47 -12.93 -9.54
C ARG A 46 6.89 -11.74 -8.68
N GLY A 47 6.07 -10.69 -8.64
CA GLY A 47 6.45 -9.42 -8.01
C GLY A 47 7.12 -8.42 -8.98
N ILE A 48 7.63 -7.34 -8.41
CA ILE A 48 8.28 -6.22 -9.11
C ILE A 48 9.49 -5.72 -8.34
N ILE A 49 10.54 -5.31 -9.06
CA ILE A 49 11.68 -4.58 -8.49
C ILE A 49 11.57 -3.12 -8.93
N VAL A 50 11.62 -2.20 -7.97
CA VAL A 50 11.62 -0.75 -8.19
C VAL A 50 12.97 -0.20 -7.77
N GLN A 51 13.63 0.52 -8.68
CA GLN A 51 14.91 1.16 -8.39
C GLN A 51 14.68 2.40 -7.53
N GLY A 52 15.41 2.54 -6.43
CA GLY A 52 15.27 3.62 -5.46
C GLY A 52 15.47 5.00 -6.06
N LYS A 53 16.33 5.13 -7.08
CA LYS A 53 16.54 6.39 -7.82
C LYS A 53 15.30 6.87 -8.58
N ASP A 54 14.35 5.97 -8.89
CA ASP A 54 13.13 6.27 -9.62
C ASP A 54 11.92 6.49 -8.67
N ILE A 55 12.13 6.30 -7.35
CA ILE A 55 11.10 6.45 -6.33
C ILE A 55 11.05 7.90 -5.86
N SER A 56 9.89 8.54 -6.01
CA SER A 56 9.63 9.86 -5.42
C SER A 56 9.10 9.78 -3.99
N LEU A 57 8.21 8.82 -3.71
CA LEU A 57 7.58 8.61 -2.41
C LEU A 57 7.14 7.15 -2.26
N VAL A 58 7.14 6.63 -1.03
CA VAL A 58 6.55 5.33 -0.65
C VAL A 58 5.50 5.58 0.43
N GLU A 59 4.30 5.03 0.25
CA GLU A 59 3.18 5.16 1.18
C GLU A 59 2.84 3.77 1.76
N PHE A 60 2.60 3.70 3.06
CA PHE A 60 2.14 2.48 3.73
C PHE A 60 0.68 2.64 4.13
N PHE A 61 -0.13 1.63 3.82
CA PHE A 61 -1.56 1.59 4.14
C PHE A 61 -1.78 0.61 5.28
N GLY A 62 -2.42 1.08 6.35
CA GLY A 62 -2.85 0.25 7.48
C GLY A 62 -4.36 0.09 7.51
N ASN A 63 -4.85 -0.80 8.37
CA ASN A 63 -6.28 -0.87 8.66
C ASN A 63 -6.65 0.37 9.47
N ASN A 64 -7.43 1.27 8.87
CA ASN A 64 -8.16 2.26 9.65
C ASN A 64 -9.35 1.51 10.27
N GLU A 65 -9.29 1.23 11.57
CA GLU A 65 -10.52 0.95 12.31
C GLU A 65 -11.34 2.24 12.28
N VAL A 66 -12.35 2.29 11.42
CA VAL A 66 -13.36 3.34 11.47
C VAL A 66 -14.17 3.07 12.74
N GLN A 67 -13.96 3.90 13.76
CA GLN A 67 -14.85 3.96 14.91
C GLN A 67 -16.09 4.75 14.47
N ASP A 68 -17.13 4.04 14.04
CA ASP A 68 -18.46 4.62 13.89
C ASP A 68 -19.02 4.90 15.29
N GLU A 69 -18.78 6.11 15.81
CA GLU A 69 -19.47 6.61 16.99
C GLU A 69 -20.90 7.05 16.62
N GLU A 70 -21.84 6.11 16.59
CA GLU A 70 -23.26 6.45 16.75
C GLU A 70 -23.52 6.79 18.23
N GLN A 71 -23.38 8.07 18.59
CA GLN A 71 -23.93 8.58 19.85
C GLN A 71 -25.41 8.93 19.67
N GLU A 72 -26.29 7.92 19.71
CA GLU A 72 -27.72 8.14 19.91
C GLU A 72 -28.00 8.37 21.41
N ILE A 73 -27.86 9.62 21.85
CA ILE A 73 -28.27 10.05 23.19
C ILE A 73 -29.80 10.22 23.20
N THR A 74 -30.56 9.14 23.39
CA THR A 74 -31.96 9.29 23.82
C THR A 74 -32.00 9.38 25.35
N GLN A 75 -31.94 10.62 25.84
CA GLN A 75 -32.30 10.94 27.22
C GLN A 75 -33.72 10.43 27.49
N LYS A 76 -33.81 9.40 28.33
CA LYS A 76 -35.05 8.98 28.98
C LYS A 76 -35.39 10.03 30.05
N PRO A 77 -36.50 10.78 29.96
CA PRO A 77 -37.00 11.48 31.13
C PRO A 77 -37.52 10.44 32.15
N CYS A 78 -37.32 10.76 33.43
CA CYS A 78 -37.62 9.93 34.61
C CYS A 78 -38.99 9.24 34.58
#